data_AF-A0A957BCH4-F1
#
_entry.id   AF-A0A957BCH4-F1
#
_cell.length_a   1.000
_cell.length_b   1.000
_cell.length_c   1.000
_cell.angle_alpha   90.00
_cell.angle_beta   90.00
_cell.angle_gamma   90.00
#
_symmetry.space_group_name_H-M   'P 1'
#
loop_
_entity.id
_entity.type
_entity.pdbx_description
1 polymer ?
#
loop_
_entity_poly.entity_id
_entity_poly.type
_entity_poly.pdbx_seq_one_letter_code
_entity_poly.pdbx_strand_id
1 'polypeptide(L)' 'PITITVNEDGTVTLNDTVEVIETDIMGSNGVIHIVDGVLLPPMEDE' A
#
# COMPACT_ATOMS: atom_id res chain seq x y z
N PRO A 1 -3.43 1.96 11.72
CA PRO A 1 -4.27 1.30 10.68
C PRO A 1 -3.74 1.70 9.30
N ILE A 2 -3.88 0.86 8.28
CA ILE A 2 -3.51 1.23 6.90
C ILE A 2 -4.78 1.66 6.16
N THR A 3 -4.77 2.87 5.61
CA THR A 3 -5.85 3.38 4.75
C THR A 3 -5.54 3.03 3.30
N ILE A 4 -6.55 2.55 2.58
CA ILE A 4 -6.44 2.21 1.15
C ILE A 4 -7.35 3.16 0.38
N THR A 5 -6.75 3.90 -0.55
CA THR A 5 -7.45 4.86 -1.41
C THR A 5 -7.31 4.43 -2.87
N VAL A 6 -8.44 4.35 -3.58
CA VAL A 6 -8.48 4.14 -5.03
C VAL A 6 -8.74 5.49 -5.68
N ASN A 7 -7.79 5.94 -6.49
CA ASN A 7 -7.84 7.24 -7.15
C ASN A 7 -8.68 7.19 -8.43
N GLU A 8 -9.07 8.36 -8.94
CA GLU A 8 -9.90 8.46 -10.16
C GLU A 8 -9.19 7.93 -11.42
N ASP A 9 -7.86 7.96 -11.43
CA ASP A 9 -7.01 7.42 -12.50
C ASP A 9 -6.79 5.90 -12.39
N GLY A 10 -7.36 5.26 -11.38
CA GLY A 10 -7.24 3.83 -11.12
C GLY A 10 -5.99 3.43 -10.33
N THR A 11 -5.14 4.37 -9.94
CA THR A 11 -4.00 4.08 -9.05
C THR A 11 -4.48 3.80 -7.63
N VAL A 12 -3.68 3.04 -6.87
CA VAL A 12 -3.97 2.72 -5.46
C VAL A 12 -2.89 3.31 -4.59
N THR A 13 -3.31 4.06 -3.57
CA THR A 13 -2.41 4.64 -2.57
C THR A 13 -2.71 4.11 -1.17
N LEU A 14 -1.64 3.89 -0.41
CA LEU A 14 -1.64 3.46 0.98
C LEU A 14 -1.26 4.66 1.85
N ASN A 15 -2.08 4.95 2.86
CA ASN A 15 -1.95 6.13 3.72
C ASN A 15 -1.75 7.43 2.92
N ASP A 16 -2.43 7.53 1.76
CA ASP A 16 -2.42 8.67 0.84
C ASP A 16 -1.02 9.14 0.37
N THR A 17 0.02 8.30 0.55
CA THR A 17 1.43 8.68 0.34
C THR A 17 2.24 7.65 -0.43
N VAL A 18 1.91 6.37 -0.33
CA VAL A 18 2.66 5.28 -0.96
C VAL A 18 1.83 4.63 -2.06
N GLU A 19 2.31 4.63 -3.30
CA GLU A 19 1.61 4.06 -4.45
C GLU A 19 1.91 2.56 -4.62
N VAL A 20 0.91 1.78 -5.03
CA VAL A 20 1.07 0.39 -5.46
C VAL A 20 1.42 0.35 -6.94
N ILE A 21 2.59 -0.21 -7.28
CA ILE A 21 3.14 -0.21 -8.65
C ILE A 21 3.06 -1.55 -9.38
N GLU A 22 2.89 -2.66 -8.64
CA GLU A 22 2.71 -4.00 -9.23
C GLU A 22 1.80 -4.84 -8.33
N THR A 23 0.91 -5.64 -8.92
CA THR A 23 -0.09 -6.42 -8.19
C THR A 23 -0.08 -7.90 -8.54
N ASP A 24 -0.71 -8.70 -7.67
CA ASP A 24 -1.08 -10.10 -7.94
C ASP A 24 0.09 -11.06 -8.14
N ILE A 25 1.22 -10.76 -7.51
CA ILE A 25 2.38 -11.67 -7.51
C ILE A 25 2.10 -12.81 -6.55
N MET A 26 1.90 -14.01 -7.10
CA MET A 26 1.61 -15.22 -6.32
C MET A 26 2.80 -15.65 -5.47
N GLY A 27 2.60 -15.69 -4.15
CA GLY A 27 3.52 -16.31 -3.20
C GLY A 27 3.05 -17.71 -2.82
N SER A 28 3.93 -18.50 -2.19
CA SER A 28 3.58 -19.84 -1.69
C SER A 28 2.49 -19.85 -0.62
N ASN A 29 2.23 -18.70 0.01
CA ASN A 29 1.33 -18.54 1.17
C ASN A 29 0.49 -17.26 1.11
N GLY A 30 0.38 -16.61 -0.05
CA GLY A 30 -0.33 -15.34 -0.16
C GLY A 30 -0.06 -14.64 -1.48
N VAL A 31 -0.29 -13.32 -1.47
CA VAL A 31 -0.09 -12.43 -2.62
C VAL A 31 0.82 -11.27 -2.21
N ILE A 32 1.66 -10.84 -3.14
CA ILE A 32 2.54 -9.68 -2.98
C ILE A 32 2.04 -8.57 -3.90
N HIS A 33 2.02 -7.35 -3.36
CA HIS A 33 1.85 -6.12 -4.12
C HIS A 33 3.09 -5.25 -3.87
N ILE A 34 3.72 -4.75 -4.94
CA ILE A 34 4.91 -3.90 -4.85
C ILE A 34 4.48 -2.46 -4.67
N VAL A 35 5.17 -1.73 -3.80
CA VAL A 35 4.92 -0.32 -3.50
C VAL A 35 6.16 0.53 -3.73
N ASP A 36 5.96 1.78 -4.16
CA ASP A 36 7.03 2.77 -4.28
C ASP A 36 7.14 3.62 -3.01
N GLY A 37 7.68 3.01 -1.95
CA GLY A 37 7.88 3.68 -0.68
C GLY A 37 7.96 2.75 0.51
N VAL A 38 8.13 3.33 1.70
CA VAL A 38 8.15 2.61 2.97
C VAL A 38 7.02 3.13 3.85
N LEU A 39 6.15 2.23 4.28
CA LEU A 39 5.13 2.53 5.28
C LEU A 39 5.76 2.55 6.67
N LEU A 40 5.60 3.66 7.37
CA LEU A 40 5.99 3.77 8.76
C LEU A 40 4.82 3.38 9.67
N PRO A 41 5.09 2.83 10.86
CA PRO A 41 4.04 2.64 11.86
C PRO A 41 3.39 3.98 12.20
N PRO A 42 2.10 4.00 12.61
CA PRO A 42 1.49 5.22 13.12
C PRO A 42 2.32 5.73 14.30
N MET A 43 2.54 7.04 14.36
CA MET A 43 3.11 7.63 15.57
C MET A 43 2.11 7.39 16.70
N GLU A 44 2.56 6.82 17.80
CA GLU A 44 1.77 6.82 19.04
C GLU A 44 1.68 8.29 19.48
N ASP A 45 0.45 8.81 19.56
CA ASP A 45 0.22 10.04 20.31
C ASP A 45 0.55 9.70 21.77
N GLU A 46 1.59 10.33 22.36
CA GLU A 46 1.90 10.18 23.78
C GLU A 46 0.74 10.62 24.69
#